data_AF-A0A7V3WKM2-F1
#
_entry.id   AF-A0A7V3WKM2-F1
#
_cell.length_a   1.000
_cell.length_b   1.000
_cell.length_c   1.000
_cell.angle_alpha   90.00
_cell.angle_beta   90.00
_cell.angle_gamma   90.00
#
_symmetry.space_group_name_H-M   'P 1'
#
loop_
_entity.id
_entity.type
_entity.pdbx_description
1 polymer ?
#
loop_
_entity_poly.entity_id
_entity_poly.type
_entity_poly.pdbx_seq_one_letter_code
_entity_poly.pdbx_strand_id
1 'polypeptide(L)'
;MEKQEIIKQLKDIINNELELGIGADMNETTGLLEIGIDSIALMSLFVYTEERFNFVVGEDALLGKNLHSLGDIAEYISSRVKA
;
A
#
# COMPACT_ATOMS: atom_id res chain seq x y z
N MET A 1 -4.01 4.64 -14.11
CA MET A 1 -3.99 3.22 -13.67
C MET A 1 -5.27 2.94 -12.89
N GLU A 2 -5.84 1.73 -13.06
CA GLU A 2 -7.06 1.29 -12.37
C GLU A 2 -6.76 0.88 -10.93
N LYS A 3 -7.68 1.16 -9.98
CA LYS A 3 -7.52 0.85 -8.55
C LYS A 3 -7.28 -0.64 -8.31
N GLN A 4 -7.93 -1.51 -9.09
CA GLN A 4 -7.77 -2.97 -9.01
C GLN A 4 -6.34 -3.42 -9.36
N GLU A 5 -5.70 -2.74 -10.30
CA GLU A 5 -4.31 -3.05 -10.67
C GLU A 5 -3.34 -2.61 -9.57
N ILE A 6 -3.58 -1.45 -8.95
CA ILE A 6 -2.81 -0.98 -7.78
C ILE A 6 -2.93 -1.99 -6.64
N ILE A 7 -4.15 -2.43 -6.32
CA ILE A 7 -4.38 -3.43 -5.27
C ILE A 7 -3.65 -4.74 -5.57
N LYS A 8 -3.66 -5.20 -6.83
CA LYS A 8 -2.94 -6.40 -7.23
C LYS A 8 -1.44 -6.25 -7.00
N GLN A 9 -0.85 -5.12 -7.37
CA GLN A 9 0.57 -4.84 -7.15
C GLN A 9 0.91 -4.65 -5.67
N LEU A 10 0.01 -4.05 -4.87
CA LEU A 10 0.17 -3.98 -3.42
C LEU A 10 0.21 -5.38 -2.79
N LYS A 11 -0.67 -6.29 -3.20
CA LYS A 11 -0.65 -7.68 -2.72
C LYS A 11 0.67 -8.38 -3.07
N ASP A 12 1.20 -8.11 -4.27
CA ASP A 12 2.49 -8.65 -4.71
C ASP A 12 3.63 -8.16 -3.82
N ILE A 13 3.72 -6.85 -3.57
CA ILE A 13 4.72 -6.27 -2.65
C ILE A 13 4.59 -6.86 -1.25
N ILE A 14 3.38 -6.90 -0.71
CA ILE A 14 3.11 -7.36 0.66
C ILE A 14 3.52 -8.83 0.82
N ASN A 15 3.15 -9.69 -0.13
CA ASN A 15 3.45 -11.12 -0.03
C ASN A 15 4.91 -11.45 -0.36
N ASN A 16 5.48 -10.83 -1.40
CA ASN A 16 6.74 -11.28 -1.99
C ASN A 16 7.95 -10.44 -1.55
N GLU A 17 7.76 -9.16 -1.22
CA GLU A 17 8.85 -8.25 -0.84
C GLU A 17 8.90 -8.03 0.67
N LEU A 18 7.73 -7.98 1.32
CA LEU A 18 7.62 -7.81 2.77
C LEU A 18 7.41 -9.13 3.52
N GLU A 19 7.07 -10.21 2.82
CA GLU A 19 6.73 -11.52 3.41
C GLU A 19 5.62 -11.42 4.49
N LEU A 20 4.71 -10.46 4.30
CA LEU A 20 3.54 -10.20 5.15
C LEU A 20 2.26 -10.68 4.48
N GLY A 21 1.18 -10.84 5.25
CA GLY A 21 -0.12 -11.23 4.69
C GLY A 21 -0.15 -12.58 3.96
N ILE A 22 0.88 -13.43 4.14
CA ILE A 22 1.02 -14.69 3.42
C ILE A 22 -0.19 -15.59 3.67
N GLY A 23 -0.88 -15.96 2.59
CA GLY A 23 -2.07 -16.81 2.65
C GLY A 23 -3.36 -16.08 3.06
N ALA A 24 -3.32 -14.76 3.30
CA ALA A 24 -4.51 -13.97 3.53
C ALA A 24 -5.23 -13.63 2.22
N ASP A 25 -6.56 -13.75 2.20
CA ASP A 25 -7.38 -13.25 1.10
C ASP A 25 -7.56 -11.73 1.23
N MET A 26 -6.56 -11.00 0.74
CA MET A 26 -6.51 -9.55 0.79
C MET A 26 -7.47 -8.92 -0.24
N ASN A 27 -8.22 -7.90 0.13
CA ASN A 27 -9.05 -7.08 -0.74
C ASN A 27 -8.99 -5.60 -0.31
N GLU A 28 -9.75 -4.71 -0.96
CA GLU A 28 -9.70 -3.28 -0.67
C GLU A 28 -10.12 -2.90 0.76
N THR A 29 -10.92 -3.74 1.41
CA THR A 29 -11.40 -3.52 2.79
C THR A 29 -10.50 -4.16 3.84
N THR A 30 -9.51 -4.97 3.43
CA THR A 30 -8.58 -5.61 4.36
C THR A 30 -7.80 -4.58 5.14
N GLY A 31 -7.85 -4.69 6.47
CA GLY A 31 -7.15 -3.81 7.37
C GLY A 31 -5.64 -4.06 7.32
N LEU A 32 -4.83 -2.99 7.29
CA LEU A 32 -3.37 -3.09 7.24
C LEU A 32 -2.81 -3.85 8.46
N LEU A 33 -3.34 -3.56 9.65
CA LEU A 33 -2.95 -4.26 10.87
C LEU A 33 -3.34 -5.75 10.86
N GLU A 34 -4.41 -6.12 10.15
CA GLU A 34 -4.86 -7.53 10.06
C GLU A 34 -3.86 -8.40 9.31
N ILE A 35 -3.10 -7.80 8.39
CA ILE A 35 -2.07 -8.46 7.58
C ILE A 35 -0.65 -8.17 8.06
N GLY A 36 -0.50 -7.61 9.26
CA GLY A 36 0.80 -7.37 9.91
C GLY A 36 1.52 -6.10 9.45
N ILE A 37 0.83 -5.18 8.77
CA ILE A 37 1.39 -3.89 8.37
C ILE A 37 1.21 -2.90 9.52
N ASP A 38 2.24 -2.78 10.36
CA ASP A 38 2.37 -1.74 11.38
C ASP A 38 2.99 -0.45 10.78
N SER A 39 3.34 0.53 11.63
CA SER A 39 3.93 1.79 11.17
C SER A 39 5.30 1.64 10.50
N ILE A 40 6.09 0.62 10.86
CA ILE A 40 7.41 0.37 10.27
C ILE A 40 7.26 -0.36 8.93
N ALA A 41 6.41 -1.38 8.90
CA ALA A 41 6.05 -2.09 7.68
C ALA A 41 5.36 -1.16 6.67
N LEU A 42 4.55 -0.20 7.13
CA LEU A 42 3.91 0.80 6.27
C LEU A 42 4.94 1.70 5.58
N MET A 43 5.97 2.16 6.30
CA MET A 43 7.07 2.92 5.69
C MET A 43 7.81 2.07 4.65
N SER A 44 8.07 0.80 4.96
CA SER A 44 8.74 -0.13 4.03
C SER A 44 7.89 -0.38 2.78
N LEU A 45 6.58 -0.60 2.95
CA LEU A 45 5.62 -0.70 1.85
C LEU A 45 5.66 0.54 0.98
N PHE A 46 5.72 1.73 1.58
CA PHE A 46 5.78 2.96 0.81
C PHE A 46 7.03 3.04 -0.08
N VAL A 47 8.21 2.69 0.44
CA VAL A 47 9.44 2.64 -0.38
C VAL A 47 9.27 1.74 -1.60
N TYR A 48 8.74 0.52 -1.42
CA TYR A 48 8.48 -0.38 -2.55
C TYR A 48 7.43 0.17 -3.53
N THR A 49 6.46 0.94 -3.04
CA THR A 49 5.45 1.57 -3.92
C THR A 49 6.05 2.74 -4.71
N GLU A 50 6.94 3.53 -4.13
CA GLU A 50 7.63 4.61 -4.84
C GLU A 50 8.40 4.07 -6.05
N GLU A 51 9.18 3.01 -5.83
CA GLU A 51 9.95 2.36 -6.89
C GLU A 51 9.06 1.73 -7.95
N ARG A 52 8.00 1.01 -7.52
CA ARG A 52 7.14 0.25 -8.43
C ARG A 52 6.21 1.12 -9.27
N PHE A 53 5.73 2.22 -8.70
CA PHE A 53 4.80 3.13 -9.35
C PHE A 53 5.44 4.44 -9.82
N ASN A 54 6.74 4.61 -9.62
CA ASN A 54 7.55 5.75 -10.04
C ASN A 54 6.98 7.11 -9.58
N PHE A 55 6.67 7.20 -8.29
CA PHE A 55 6.26 8.46 -7.63
C PHE A 55 7.01 8.62 -6.30
N VAL A 56 6.91 9.81 -5.69
CA VAL A 56 7.48 10.07 -4.36
C VAL A 56 6.34 10.27 -3.34
N VAL A 57 6.41 9.53 -2.25
CA VAL A 57 5.52 9.66 -1.10
C VAL A 57 5.91 10.92 -0.34
N GLY A 58 5.01 11.90 -0.28
CA GLY A 58 5.24 13.09 0.53
C GLY A 58 5.24 12.75 2.02
N GLU A 59 6.08 13.43 2.81
CA GLU A 59 6.20 13.24 4.27
C GLU A 59 4.84 13.36 5.00
N ASP A 60 3.94 14.20 4.48
CA ASP A 60 2.57 14.39 4.99
C ASP A 60 1.67 13.16 4.86
N ALA A 61 2.00 12.22 3.94
CA ALA A 61 1.19 11.03 3.73
C ALA A 61 1.25 10.07 4.92
N LEU A 62 2.39 10.03 5.61
CA LEU A 62 2.62 9.23 6.81
C LEU A 62 2.00 9.89 8.05
N LEU A 63 1.89 11.21 8.06
CA LEU A 63 1.45 12.00 9.20
C LEU A 63 -0.04 12.36 9.17
N GLY A 64 -0.64 12.46 7.98
CA GLY A 64 -1.93 13.14 7.77
C GLY A 64 -3.06 12.29 7.22
N LYS A 65 -2.84 11.02 6.82
CA LYS A 65 -3.89 10.18 6.23
C LYS A 65 -4.24 8.99 7.11
N ASN A 66 -5.54 8.79 7.32
CA ASN A 66 -6.15 7.62 7.93
C ASN A 66 -5.97 6.39 7.01
N LEU A 67 -4.74 5.88 6.93
CA LEU A 67 -4.42 4.67 6.19
C LEU A 67 -4.75 3.47 7.08
N HIS A 68 -5.92 2.88 6.88
CA HIS A 68 -6.37 1.74 7.68
C HIS A 68 -6.49 0.46 6.86
N SER A 69 -6.66 0.58 5.55
CA SER A 69 -6.91 -0.54 4.63
C SER A 69 -6.05 -0.47 3.37
N LEU A 70 -6.01 -1.58 2.62
CA LEU A 70 -5.38 -1.60 1.29
C LEU A 70 -6.06 -0.64 0.31
N GLY A 71 -7.37 -0.43 0.45
CA GLY A 71 -8.12 0.53 -0.35
C GLY A 71 -7.63 1.96 -0.16
N ASP A 72 -7.27 2.33 1.08
CA ASP A 72 -6.75 3.66 1.39
C ASP A 72 -5.38 3.90 0.74
N ILE A 73 -4.50 2.90 0.80
CA ILE A 73 -3.19 2.96 0.12
C ILE A 73 -3.38 3.02 -1.40
N ALA A 74 -4.28 2.20 -1.95
CA ALA A 74 -4.54 2.20 -3.38
C ALA A 74 -5.10 3.53 -3.89
N GLU A 75 -5.99 4.16 -3.12
CA GLU A 75 -6.52 5.49 -3.42
C GLU A 75 -5.42 6.55 -3.34
N TYR A 76 -4.55 6.47 -2.33
CA TYR A 76 -3.39 7.34 -2.21
C TYR A 76 -2.47 7.25 -3.43
N ILE A 77 -2.07 6.04 -3.84
CA ILE A 77 -1.21 5.82 -5.01
C ILE A 77 -1.90 6.30 -6.29
N SER A 78 -3.19 5.98 -6.47
CA SER A 78 -4.00 6.43 -7.60
C SER A 78 -3.99 7.96 -7.74
N SER A 79 -4.06 8.69 -6.62
CA SER A 79 -3.99 10.15 -6.61
C SER A 79 -2.61 10.73 -6.97
N ARG A 80 -1.53 9.94 -6.82
CA ARG A 80 -0.15 10.36 -7.14
C ARG A 80 0.26 10.01 -8.56
N VAL A 81 -0.14 8.84 -9.07
CA VAL A 81 0.24 8.36 -10.41
C VAL A 81 -0.62 8.99 -11.52
N LYS A 82 -1.77 9.59 -11.18
CA LYS A 82 -2.60 10.35 -12.12
C LYS A 82 -2.19 11.83 -12.24
N ALA A 83 -1.24 12.30 -11.43
CA ALA A 83 -0.69 13.65 -11.45
C ALA A 83 0.58 13.70 -12.31
#